data_AF-A0A8H3DTK4-F1
#
_entry.id   AF-A0A8H3DTK4-F1
#
_cell.length_a   1.000
_cell.length_b   1.000
_cell.length_c   1.000
_cell.angle_alpha   90.00
_cell.angle_beta   90.00
_cell.angle_gamma   90.00
#
_symmetry.space_group_name_H-M   'P 1'
#
loop_
_entity.id
_entity.type
_entity.pdbx_description
1 polymer ?
#
loop_
_entity_poly.entity_id
_entity_poly.type
_entity_poly.pdbx_seq_one_letter_code
_entity_poly.pdbx_strand_id
1 'polypeptide(L)'
;MAAVLDTISWRSELLCCALVARPECNILADLIVLRKQGDESKTIDTYFENERERVHNSKLVSNHLGLDASFMIVLEKAMENMNRAVWIPRTYRFLDIGCAPGGFTSYLLRKNRRAHGIGISLPDEQGGTKFAVTNPDYLARYQLHWVDLTTFDLAPNVPKPPSSTHECLPLPFEPRSRDLVVCDAQWALNPDNHMRPWNWTRLIISQLLIALRAVAPGGSIFIRLSCAERTLTGRIVLALCRVSDLVRSVKPTVFKAFRSHFYILAQKVHPQSDECKWLISALEQLWYTMTFEGESGYGRDISAEDEQLITSDEEMLSEKGLSTIVQLGTPIWEIQHDALCGFLARRGVV
;
A
#
# COMPACT_ATOMS: atom_id res chain seq x y z
N MET A 1 7.40 22.68 -5.01
CA MET A 1 6.69 21.95 -6.07
C MET A 1 5.81 20.93 -5.39
N ALA A 2 4.52 20.95 -5.74
CA ALA A 2 3.37 20.59 -4.92
C ALA A 2 3.46 19.24 -4.20
N ALA A 3 3.08 19.25 -2.93
CA ALA A 3 2.63 18.03 -2.29
C ALA A 3 1.13 17.96 -2.42
N VAL A 4 0.74 17.47 -3.58
CA VAL A 4 -0.65 17.26 -3.89
C VAL A 4 -1.23 16.24 -2.92
N LEU A 5 -2.51 16.36 -2.55
CA LEU A 5 -3.21 15.33 -1.79
C LEU A 5 -3.16 14.02 -2.59
N ASP A 6 -2.13 13.22 -2.34
CA ASP A 6 -1.90 11.96 -3.04
C ASP A 6 -1.90 12.05 -4.59
N THR A 7 -1.56 13.17 -5.25
CA THR A 7 -1.40 13.17 -6.73
C THR A 7 0.07 13.23 -7.14
N ILE A 8 0.53 12.13 -7.72
CA ILE A 8 1.72 12.09 -8.55
C ILE A 8 1.30 11.29 -9.79
N SER A 9 1.09 12.04 -10.88
CA SER A 9 1.11 11.59 -12.29
C SER A 9 0.17 10.44 -12.69
N TRP A 10 -0.96 10.81 -13.27
CA TRP A 10 -1.99 9.94 -13.86
C TRP A 10 -1.59 9.59 -15.30
N ARG A 11 -1.40 8.31 -15.62
CA ARG A 11 -1.18 7.87 -17.01
C ARG A 11 -2.41 7.24 -17.66
N SER A 12 -3.38 6.80 -16.86
CA SER A 12 -4.65 6.28 -17.35
C SER A 12 -5.79 6.71 -16.43
N GLU A 13 -6.64 7.61 -16.94
CA GLU A 13 -7.92 7.98 -16.34
C GLU A 13 -9.05 7.04 -16.80
N LEU A 14 -8.71 5.96 -17.53
CA LEU A 14 -9.67 5.06 -18.19
C LEU A 14 -10.73 4.53 -17.21
N LEU A 15 -10.29 3.96 -16.09
CA LEU A 15 -11.20 3.44 -15.08
C LEU A 15 -12.01 4.57 -14.43
N CYS A 16 -11.37 5.68 -14.08
CA CYS A 16 -12.03 6.83 -13.45
C CYS A 16 -13.16 7.37 -14.34
N CYS A 17 -12.90 7.58 -15.62
CA CYS A 17 -13.89 8.01 -16.61
C CYS A 17 -15.06 7.02 -16.72
N ALA A 18 -14.76 5.71 -16.79
CA ALA A 18 -15.79 4.68 -16.85
C ALA A 18 -16.65 4.64 -15.59
N LEU A 19 -16.07 4.83 -14.41
CA LEU A 19 -16.79 4.86 -13.14
C LEU A 19 -17.66 6.11 -13.01
N VAL A 20 -17.13 7.30 -13.32
CA VAL A 20 -17.88 8.57 -13.21
C VAL A 20 -19.04 8.64 -14.20
N ALA A 21 -18.98 7.92 -15.32
CA ALA A 21 -20.10 7.79 -16.25
C ALA A 21 -21.29 6.99 -15.69
N ARG A 22 -21.12 6.29 -14.55
CA ARG A 22 -22.19 5.48 -13.94
C ARG A 22 -23.03 6.32 -12.95
N PRO A 23 -24.37 6.29 -13.03
CA PRO A 23 -25.24 7.07 -12.15
C PRO A 23 -25.03 6.81 -10.65
N GLU A 24 -24.65 5.59 -10.27
CA GLU A 24 -24.40 5.21 -8.88
C GLU A 24 -23.05 5.72 -8.32
N CYS A 25 -22.21 6.33 -9.14
CA CYS A 25 -20.88 6.84 -8.76
C CYS A 25 -20.84 8.35 -8.51
N ASN A 26 -21.99 9.01 -8.27
CA ASN A 26 -22.02 10.46 -8.04
C ASN A 26 -21.09 10.91 -6.89
N ILE A 27 -21.00 10.12 -5.82
CA ILE A 27 -20.08 10.41 -4.70
C ILE A 27 -18.61 10.45 -5.12
N LEU A 28 -18.21 9.64 -6.11
CA LEU A 28 -16.86 9.68 -6.66
C LEU A 28 -16.65 10.97 -7.46
N ALA A 29 -17.62 11.38 -8.27
CA ALA A 29 -17.55 12.63 -9.02
C ALA A 29 -17.40 13.84 -8.08
N ASP A 30 -18.20 13.90 -7.02
CA ASP A 30 -18.12 14.95 -5.99
C ASP A 30 -16.78 14.92 -5.27
N LEU A 31 -16.28 13.74 -4.91
CA LEU A 31 -14.99 13.56 -4.27
C LEU A 31 -13.82 14.02 -5.16
N ILE A 32 -13.89 13.80 -6.48
CA ILE A 32 -12.88 14.29 -7.44
C ILE A 32 -12.85 15.82 -7.43
N VAL A 33 -14.01 16.47 -7.48
CA VAL A 33 -14.11 17.94 -7.40
C VAL A 33 -13.52 18.45 -6.08
N LEU A 34 -13.87 17.80 -4.96
CA LEU A 34 -13.43 18.18 -3.63
C LEU A 34 -11.91 18.04 -3.45
N ARG A 35 -11.30 16.98 -4.00
CA ARG A 35 -9.84 16.81 -4.02
C ARG A 35 -9.18 17.92 -4.84
N LYS A 36 -9.72 18.24 -6.01
CA LYS A 36 -9.21 19.32 -6.86
C LYS A 36 -9.24 20.68 -6.14
N GLN A 37 -10.32 21.00 -5.44
CA GLN A 37 -10.41 22.23 -4.62
C GLN A 37 -9.36 22.26 -3.50
N GLY A 38 -9.08 21.11 -2.87
CA GLY A 38 -8.00 20.96 -1.89
C GLY A 38 -6.62 21.18 -2.50
N ASP A 39 -6.36 20.60 -3.67
CA ASP A 39 -5.08 20.66 -4.39
C ASP A 39 -4.77 22.06 -4.94
N GLU A 40 -5.78 22.83 -5.30
CA GLU A 40 -5.63 24.22 -5.78
C GLU A 40 -5.46 25.23 -4.62
N SER A 41 -5.61 24.79 -3.37
CA SER A 41 -5.60 25.67 -2.20
C SER A 41 -4.22 25.78 -1.56
N LYS A 42 -3.63 26.98 -1.64
CA LYS A 42 -2.37 27.32 -0.95
C LYS A 42 -2.43 27.07 0.56
N THR A 43 -3.59 27.28 1.19
CA THR A 43 -3.79 27.01 2.62
C THR A 43 -3.57 25.54 2.96
N ILE A 44 -4.04 24.65 2.08
CA ILE A 44 -3.87 23.20 2.22
C ILE A 44 -2.42 22.80 1.94
N ASP A 45 -1.79 23.38 0.93
CA ASP A 45 -0.37 23.18 0.64
C ASP A 45 0.50 23.51 1.87
N THR A 46 0.32 24.71 2.43
CA THR A 46 1.06 25.16 3.63
C THR A 46 0.80 24.24 4.82
N TYR A 47 -0.44 23.74 5.01
CA TYR A 47 -0.72 22.78 6.07
C TYR A 47 0.12 21.51 5.92
N PHE A 48 0.19 20.93 4.72
CA PHE A 48 0.97 19.71 4.50
C PHE A 48 2.48 19.94 4.47
N GLU A 49 2.94 21.11 4.05
CA GLU A 49 4.34 21.54 4.20
C GLU A 49 4.73 21.57 5.68
N ASN A 50 3.93 22.24 6.52
CA ASN A 50 4.16 22.29 7.95
C ASN A 50 4.11 20.89 8.61
N GLU A 51 3.20 20.01 8.18
CA GLU A 51 3.19 18.62 8.66
C GLU A 51 4.48 17.88 8.29
N ARG A 52 4.98 18.05 7.06
CA ARG A 52 6.25 17.44 6.60
C ARG A 52 7.44 18.01 7.34
N GLU A 53 7.53 19.33 7.48
CA GLU A 53 8.60 19.99 8.23
C GLU A 53 8.60 19.55 9.68
N ARG A 54 7.44 19.42 10.32
CA ARG A 54 7.35 18.92 11.69
C ARG A 54 7.91 17.50 11.81
N VAL A 55 7.59 16.63 10.85
CA VAL A 55 8.14 15.26 10.80
C VAL A 55 9.64 15.30 10.50
N HIS A 56 10.09 16.09 9.53
CA HIS A 56 11.50 16.19 9.13
C HIS A 56 12.38 16.80 10.24
N ASN A 57 12.00 17.95 10.78
CA ASN A 57 12.67 18.60 11.91
C ASN A 57 12.65 17.72 13.15
N SER A 58 11.55 16.97 13.35
CA SER A 58 11.54 16.00 14.43
C SER A 58 12.60 14.93 14.26
N LYS A 59 12.94 14.48 13.02
CA LYS A 59 14.02 13.53 12.75
C LYS A 59 15.44 14.08 12.97
N LEU A 60 15.62 15.40 13.09
CA LEU A 60 16.94 16.01 13.32
C LEU A 60 17.31 16.14 14.81
N VAL A 61 16.32 16.18 15.71
CA VAL A 61 16.55 16.37 17.16
C VAL A 61 16.52 15.02 17.89
N SER A 62 17.67 14.51 18.35
CA SER A 62 17.94 13.16 18.91
C SER A 62 16.98 12.50 19.94
N ASN A 63 15.83 13.10 20.30
CA ASN A 63 14.83 12.59 21.24
C ASN A 63 13.57 11.96 20.56
N HIS A 64 13.76 11.18 19.48
CA HIS A 64 12.68 10.67 18.58
C HIS A 64 11.69 9.69 19.17
N LEU A 65 11.99 9.03 20.29
CA LEU A 65 11.15 7.93 20.78
C LEU A 65 9.70 8.38 21.05
N GLY A 66 9.48 9.62 21.46
CA GLY A 66 8.14 10.13 21.82
C GLY A 66 7.17 10.32 20.65
N LEU A 67 7.65 10.76 19.49
CA LEU A 67 6.79 10.97 18.31
C LEU A 67 6.50 9.65 17.61
N ASP A 68 7.50 8.80 17.43
CA ASP A 68 7.30 7.47 16.83
C ASP A 68 6.38 6.60 17.71
N ALA A 69 6.51 6.67 19.04
CA ALA A 69 5.58 6.03 19.97
C ALA A 69 4.16 6.59 19.84
N SER A 70 4.01 7.91 19.67
CA SER A 70 2.70 8.54 19.46
C SER A 70 2.05 8.06 18.15
N PHE A 71 2.81 8.02 17.05
CA PHE A 71 2.34 7.49 15.77
C PHE A 71 2.01 6.00 15.84
N MET A 72 2.84 5.21 16.54
CA MET A 72 2.59 3.79 16.78
C MET A 72 1.23 3.57 17.47
N ILE A 73 0.92 4.32 18.52
CA ILE A 73 -0.38 4.21 19.23
C ILE A 73 -1.56 4.54 18.31
N VAL A 74 -1.41 5.56 17.47
CA VAL A 74 -2.47 5.97 16.53
C VAL A 74 -2.70 4.90 15.46
N LEU A 75 -1.63 4.32 14.91
CA LEU A 75 -1.70 3.22 13.95
C LEU A 75 -2.28 1.94 14.58
N GLU A 76 -1.93 1.64 15.84
CA GLU A 76 -2.51 0.51 16.58
C GLU A 76 -4.04 0.65 16.70
N LYS A 77 -4.52 1.84 17.09
CA LYS A 77 -5.96 2.14 17.16
C LYS A 77 -6.63 2.09 15.78
N ALA A 78 -5.95 2.56 14.73
CA ALA A 78 -6.45 2.48 13.37
C ALA A 78 -6.65 1.02 12.93
N MET A 79 -5.67 0.15 13.18
CA MET A 79 -5.78 -1.29 12.90
C MET A 79 -6.92 -1.94 13.70
N GLU A 80 -7.06 -1.57 14.97
CA GLU A 80 -8.16 -2.07 15.80
C GLU A 80 -9.53 -1.71 15.21
N ASN A 81 -9.71 -0.46 14.80
CA ASN A 81 -10.95 0.01 14.18
C ASN A 81 -11.22 -0.68 12.85
N MET A 82 -10.20 -0.81 11.99
CA MET A 82 -10.36 -1.50 10.71
C MET A 82 -10.69 -2.99 10.90
N ASN A 83 -10.04 -3.65 11.86
CA ASN A 83 -10.37 -5.02 12.20
C ASN A 83 -11.83 -5.18 12.68
N ARG A 84 -12.39 -4.20 13.40
CA ARG A 84 -13.81 -4.23 13.79
C ARG A 84 -14.74 -4.10 12.57
N ALA A 85 -14.33 -3.36 11.55
CA ALA A 85 -15.12 -3.14 10.34
C ALA A 85 -15.13 -4.34 9.37
N VAL A 86 -13.96 -4.96 9.12
CA VAL A 86 -13.83 -6.05 8.11
C VAL A 86 -13.51 -7.42 8.68
N TRP A 87 -13.36 -7.55 10.00
CA TRP A 87 -13.02 -8.80 10.68
C TRP A 87 -11.75 -9.46 10.13
N ILE A 88 -10.59 -8.93 10.53
CA ILE A 88 -9.29 -9.52 10.18
C ILE A 88 -9.13 -10.83 10.98
N PRO A 89 -8.90 -11.97 10.30
CA PRO A 89 -8.80 -13.27 10.97
C PRO A 89 -7.72 -13.32 12.05
N ARG A 90 -7.91 -14.22 13.01
CA ARG A 90 -6.87 -14.54 13.98
C ARG A 90 -5.65 -15.11 13.25
N THR A 91 -4.46 -14.69 13.65
CA THR A 91 -3.18 -15.10 13.03
C THR A 91 -2.30 -15.82 14.05
N TYR A 92 -1.51 -16.77 13.57
CA TYR A 92 -0.41 -17.41 14.31
C TYR A 92 0.95 -17.08 13.70
N ARG A 93 1.02 -16.79 12.40
CA ARG A 93 2.26 -16.40 11.71
C ARG A 93 1.98 -15.28 10.74
N PHE A 94 2.36 -14.06 11.08
CA PHE A 94 2.16 -12.91 10.20
C PHE A 94 3.47 -12.36 9.62
N LEU A 95 3.31 -11.61 8.53
CA LEU A 95 4.33 -10.74 7.94
C LEU A 95 3.77 -9.31 7.93
N ASP A 96 4.56 -8.33 8.39
CA ASP A 96 4.20 -6.92 8.44
C ASP A 96 5.23 -6.11 7.62
N ILE A 97 4.83 -5.69 6.42
CA ILE A 97 5.67 -4.97 5.47
C ILE A 97 5.39 -3.47 5.63
N GLY A 98 6.44 -2.67 5.81
CA GLY A 98 6.29 -1.28 6.24
C GLY A 98 5.94 -1.17 7.72
N CYS A 99 6.43 -2.11 8.54
CA CYS A 99 5.94 -2.28 9.90
C CYS A 99 6.29 -1.13 10.85
N ALA A 100 7.34 -0.33 10.61
CA ALA A 100 7.66 0.79 11.49
C ALA A 100 6.65 1.93 11.33
N PRO A 101 6.19 2.56 12.43
CA PRO A 101 6.75 2.50 13.79
C PRO A 101 6.26 1.35 14.67
N GLY A 102 5.41 0.45 14.16
CA GLY A 102 5.02 -0.79 14.85
C GLY A 102 3.60 -0.83 15.40
N GLY A 103 2.72 0.07 14.94
CA GLY A 103 1.34 0.13 15.42
C GLY A 103 0.53 -1.12 15.05
N PHE A 104 0.62 -1.56 13.79
CA PHE A 104 -0.06 -2.78 13.32
C PHE A 104 0.54 -4.03 13.98
N THR A 105 1.87 -4.11 14.05
CA THR A 105 2.59 -5.14 14.81
C THR A 105 2.12 -5.24 16.27
N SER A 106 2.04 -4.11 16.97
CA SER A 106 1.61 -4.04 18.38
C SER A 106 0.18 -4.57 18.54
N TYR A 107 -0.72 -4.15 17.66
CA TYR A 107 -2.11 -4.63 17.66
C TYR A 107 -2.17 -6.15 17.47
N LEU A 108 -1.47 -6.68 16.45
CA LEU A 108 -1.48 -8.09 16.11
C LEU A 108 -0.89 -8.95 17.23
N LEU A 109 0.23 -8.56 17.81
CA LEU A 109 0.88 -9.32 18.90
C LEU A 109 0.10 -9.25 20.21
N ARG A 110 -0.59 -8.13 20.48
CA ARG A 110 -1.50 -7.97 21.62
C ARG A 110 -2.72 -8.89 21.49
N LYS A 111 -3.41 -8.82 20.36
CA LYS A 111 -4.64 -9.58 20.09
C LYS A 111 -4.36 -11.09 19.94
N ASN A 112 -3.20 -11.45 19.41
CA ASN A 112 -2.82 -12.83 19.13
C ASN A 112 -1.62 -13.24 20.00
N ARG A 113 -1.88 -13.62 21.26
CA ARG A 113 -0.83 -13.96 22.25
C ARG A 113 0.13 -15.10 21.85
N ARG A 114 -0.26 -15.93 20.88
CA ARG A 114 0.55 -17.06 20.37
C ARG A 114 1.14 -16.79 18.98
N ALA A 115 0.91 -15.61 18.40
CA ALA A 115 1.41 -15.29 17.07
C ALA A 115 2.92 -15.03 17.08
N HIS A 116 3.57 -15.32 15.96
CA HIS A 116 4.93 -14.88 15.65
C HIS A 116 4.89 -14.02 14.40
N GLY A 117 5.68 -12.95 14.39
CA GLY A 117 5.70 -12.01 13.28
C GLY A 117 7.08 -11.84 12.69
N ILE A 118 7.12 -11.55 11.39
CA ILE A 118 8.28 -10.96 10.73
C ILE A 118 7.90 -9.55 10.29
N GLY A 119 8.80 -8.61 10.53
CA GLY A 119 8.71 -7.23 10.07
C GLY A 119 9.73 -6.94 8.99
N ILE A 120 9.31 -6.19 7.98
CA ILE A 120 10.23 -5.57 7.00
C ILE A 120 9.96 -4.07 7.04
N SER A 121 11.00 -3.26 7.22
CA SER A 121 10.87 -1.80 7.18
C SER A 121 12.12 -1.15 6.60
N LEU A 122 11.92 -0.01 5.94
CA LEU A 122 13.01 0.80 5.43
C LEU A 122 13.86 1.35 6.60
N PRO A 123 15.20 1.28 6.54
CA PRO A 123 16.08 1.86 7.55
C PRO A 123 15.89 3.38 7.69
N ASP A 124 16.14 3.93 8.88
CA ASP A 124 15.99 5.37 9.18
C ASP A 124 16.92 6.22 8.30
N GLU A 125 18.15 5.72 8.07
CA GLU A 125 19.17 6.35 7.24
C GLU A 125 18.75 6.50 5.77
N GLN A 126 17.78 5.69 5.32
CA GLN A 126 17.22 5.72 3.98
C GLN A 126 15.87 6.45 3.92
N GLY A 127 15.51 7.19 4.97
CA GLY A 127 14.25 7.93 5.06
C GLY A 127 13.12 7.18 5.76
N GLY A 128 13.39 5.98 6.28
CA GLY A 128 12.46 5.17 7.06
C GLY A 128 12.04 5.78 8.40
N THR A 129 11.32 5.00 9.21
CA THR A 129 10.85 5.40 10.55
C THR A 129 11.39 4.42 11.59
N LYS A 130 11.68 4.88 12.81
CA LYS A 130 12.16 4.00 13.88
C LYS A 130 11.04 3.09 14.38
N PHE A 131 11.42 1.92 14.85
CA PHE A 131 10.49 0.97 15.45
C PHE A 131 10.29 1.29 16.94
N ALA A 132 9.07 1.64 17.33
CA ALA A 132 8.73 2.16 18.66
C ALA A 132 8.12 1.12 19.61
N VAL A 133 8.03 -0.15 19.21
CA VAL A 133 7.51 -1.23 20.06
C VAL A 133 8.54 -1.59 21.12
N THR A 134 8.17 -1.44 22.39
CA THR A 134 9.07 -1.69 23.53
C THR A 134 8.64 -2.87 24.41
N ASN A 135 7.46 -3.44 24.18
CA ASN A 135 6.94 -4.55 24.99
C ASN A 135 7.81 -5.82 24.80
N PRO A 136 8.47 -6.32 25.85
CA PRO A 136 9.38 -7.48 25.73
C PRO A 136 8.71 -8.75 25.21
N ASP A 137 7.45 -9.02 25.61
CA ASP A 137 6.70 -10.19 25.14
C ASP A 137 6.36 -10.13 23.65
N TYR A 138 6.31 -8.91 23.09
CA TYR A 138 6.08 -8.71 21.66
C TYR A 138 7.38 -8.92 20.91
N LEU A 139 8.48 -8.31 21.38
CA LEU A 139 9.80 -8.44 20.79
C LEU A 139 10.31 -9.88 20.81
N ALA A 140 10.03 -10.66 21.86
CA ALA A 140 10.41 -12.07 21.95
C ALA A 140 9.76 -12.96 20.86
N ARG A 141 8.69 -12.49 20.20
CA ARG A 141 7.96 -13.22 19.15
C ARG A 141 7.99 -12.50 17.80
N TYR A 142 8.88 -11.52 17.65
CA TYR A 142 8.92 -10.66 16.46
C TYR A 142 10.34 -10.51 15.94
N GLN A 143 10.53 -10.81 14.66
CA GLN A 143 11.82 -10.63 13.97
C GLN A 143 11.71 -9.45 13.01
N LEU A 144 12.56 -8.43 13.18
CA LEU A 144 12.56 -7.22 12.37
C LEU A 144 13.75 -7.20 11.40
N HIS A 145 13.48 -6.96 10.12
CA HIS A 145 14.47 -6.75 9.07
C HIS A 145 14.43 -5.29 8.60
N TRP A 146 15.58 -4.62 8.71
CA TRP A 146 15.81 -3.27 8.20
C TRP A 146 16.38 -3.35 6.79
N VAL A 147 15.54 -3.20 5.78
CA VAL A 147 15.92 -3.35 4.37
C VAL A 147 14.90 -2.66 3.48
N ASP A 148 15.37 -2.05 2.39
CA ASP A 148 14.50 -1.61 1.30
C ASP A 148 13.92 -2.84 0.61
N LEU A 149 12.61 -3.04 0.73
CA LEU A 149 11.95 -4.23 0.19
C LEU A 149 12.05 -4.35 -1.34
N THR A 150 12.41 -3.29 -2.05
CA THR A 150 12.59 -3.31 -3.51
C THR A 150 13.92 -3.96 -3.93
N THR A 151 14.83 -4.23 -2.98
CA THR A 151 16.12 -4.90 -3.22
C THR A 151 16.07 -6.42 -3.06
N PHE A 152 14.94 -6.99 -2.66
CA PHE A 152 14.78 -8.44 -2.69
C PHE A 152 14.79 -8.97 -4.13
N ASP A 153 15.28 -10.19 -4.34
CA ASP A 153 15.11 -10.92 -5.59
C ASP A 153 13.65 -11.36 -5.73
N LEU A 154 12.84 -10.49 -6.34
CA LEU A 154 11.43 -10.75 -6.55
C LEU A 154 11.18 -11.55 -7.83
N ALA A 155 12.18 -11.87 -8.64
CA ALA A 155 12.01 -12.73 -9.83
C ALA A 155 13.20 -13.70 -9.97
N PRO A 156 13.39 -14.66 -9.04
CA PRO A 156 14.58 -15.51 -8.95
C PRO A 156 14.76 -16.41 -10.18
N ASN A 157 13.66 -16.75 -10.85
CA ASN A 157 13.69 -17.57 -12.07
C ASN A 157 14.00 -16.77 -13.35
N VAL A 158 14.02 -15.43 -13.27
CA VAL A 158 14.37 -14.57 -14.39
C VAL A 158 15.87 -14.24 -14.29
N PRO A 159 16.69 -14.53 -15.31
CA PRO A 159 18.10 -14.18 -15.33
C PRO A 159 18.31 -12.66 -15.21
N LYS A 160 19.23 -12.23 -14.35
CA LYS A 160 19.54 -10.81 -14.16
C LYS A 160 20.64 -10.37 -15.13
N PRO A 161 20.67 -9.10 -15.56
CA PRO A 161 21.74 -8.59 -16.40
C PRO A 161 23.12 -8.77 -15.71
N PRO A 162 24.14 -9.30 -16.40
CA PRO A 162 25.47 -9.53 -15.81
C PRO A 162 26.14 -8.26 -15.30
N SER A 163 25.79 -7.11 -15.88
CA SER A 163 26.30 -5.79 -15.52
C SER A 163 25.51 -5.10 -14.41
N SER A 164 24.52 -5.76 -13.81
CA SER A 164 23.69 -5.14 -12.78
C SER A 164 24.47 -4.93 -11.50
N THR A 165 24.38 -3.73 -10.94
CA THR A 165 24.91 -3.38 -9.62
C THR A 165 23.88 -3.61 -8.50
N HIS A 166 22.69 -4.12 -8.82
CA HIS A 166 21.62 -4.36 -7.85
C HIS A 166 21.90 -5.63 -7.03
N GLU A 167 22.14 -5.46 -5.74
CA GLU A 167 22.10 -6.57 -4.80
C GLU A 167 20.67 -7.12 -4.71
N CYS A 168 20.48 -8.38 -5.09
CA CYS A 168 19.18 -9.05 -5.06
C CYS A 168 19.15 -10.03 -3.87
N LEU A 169 18.61 -9.57 -2.74
CA LEU A 169 18.60 -10.34 -1.49
C LEU A 169 17.51 -11.44 -1.52
N PRO A 170 17.73 -12.61 -0.92
CA PRO A 170 16.65 -13.58 -0.75
C PRO A 170 15.58 -13.05 0.21
N LEU A 171 14.34 -13.49 0.02
CA LEU A 171 13.25 -13.15 0.95
C LEU A 171 13.53 -13.73 2.35
N PRO A 172 13.28 -12.99 3.44
CA PRO A 172 13.67 -13.38 4.80
C PRO A 172 12.67 -14.36 5.44
N PHE A 173 11.95 -15.13 4.63
CA PHE A 173 10.91 -16.03 5.10
C PHE A 173 10.72 -17.19 4.14
N GLU A 174 10.24 -18.31 4.67
CA GLU A 174 9.79 -19.43 3.87
C GLU A 174 8.56 -19.05 3.03
N PRO A 175 8.54 -19.39 1.73
CA PRO A 175 7.36 -19.18 0.89
C PRO A 175 6.11 -19.84 1.48
N ARG A 176 4.95 -19.20 1.33
CA ARG A 176 3.64 -19.73 1.74
C ARG A 176 3.56 -20.10 3.22
N SER A 177 4.22 -19.35 4.08
CA SER A 177 4.32 -19.64 5.52
C SER A 177 3.43 -18.77 6.41
N ARG A 178 2.85 -17.68 5.87
CA ARG A 178 2.16 -16.63 6.65
C ARG A 178 0.65 -16.70 6.51
N ASP A 179 -0.06 -16.83 7.61
CA ASP A 179 -1.53 -16.85 7.59
C ASP A 179 -2.17 -15.45 7.49
N LEU A 180 -1.39 -14.41 7.78
CA LEU A 180 -1.74 -13.01 7.51
C LEU A 180 -0.51 -12.25 6.98
N VAL A 181 -0.65 -11.55 5.86
CA VAL A 181 0.35 -10.60 5.38
C VAL A 181 -0.24 -9.20 5.38
N VAL A 182 0.44 -8.26 6.04
CA VAL A 182 0.08 -6.85 6.07
C VAL A 182 1.06 -6.08 5.21
N CYS A 183 0.55 -5.26 4.29
CA CYS A 183 1.33 -4.44 3.37
C CYS A 183 0.99 -2.96 3.58
N ASP A 184 1.84 -2.25 4.32
CA ASP A 184 1.68 -0.82 4.63
C ASP A 184 2.95 -0.01 4.36
N ALA A 185 3.89 -0.52 3.55
CA ALA A 185 5.06 0.25 3.19
C ALA A 185 4.67 1.45 2.34
N GLN A 186 5.19 2.59 2.75
CA GLN A 186 4.93 3.89 2.15
C GLN A 186 6.22 4.37 1.50
N TRP A 187 6.05 5.09 0.39
CA TRP A 187 7.17 5.77 -0.24
C TRP A 187 7.75 6.79 0.72
N ALA A 188 9.07 6.81 0.81
CA ALA A 188 9.83 7.77 1.59
C ALA A 188 10.59 8.69 0.65
N LEU A 189 10.86 9.92 1.06
CA LEU A 189 11.84 10.74 0.36
C LEU A 189 13.23 10.11 0.57
N ASN A 190 13.81 9.59 -0.51
CA ASN A 190 15.20 9.14 -0.55
C ASN A 190 15.82 9.51 -1.92
N PRO A 191 17.16 9.63 -2.03
CA PRO A 191 17.81 10.03 -3.29
C PRO A 191 17.46 9.14 -4.49
N ASP A 192 17.30 7.82 -4.30
CA ASP A 192 16.93 6.90 -5.37
C ASP A 192 15.54 7.19 -5.94
N ASN A 193 14.58 7.51 -5.08
CA ASN A 193 13.21 7.88 -5.46
C ASN A 193 13.13 9.19 -6.24
N HIS A 194 14.12 10.09 -6.07
CA HIS A 194 14.21 11.29 -6.93
C HIS A 194 14.70 10.95 -8.34
N MET A 195 15.55 9.93 -8.47
CA MET A 195 16.08 9.47 -9.76
C MET A 195 15.16 8.47 -10.47
N ARG A 196 14.30 7.77 -9.72
CA ARG A 196 13.31 6.79 -10.22
C ARG A 196 11.89 7.23 -9.84
N PRO A 197 11.25 8.12 -10.62
CA PRO A 197 9.88 8.55 -10.35
C PRO A 197 8.86 7.39 -10.25
N TRP A 198 9.14 6.27 -10.92
CA TRP A 198 8.32 5.06 -10.91
C TRP A 198 8.52 4.16 -9.68
N ASN A 199 9.43 4.50 -8.75
CA ASN A 199 9.66 3.68 -7.55
C ASN A 199 8.41 3.56 -6.68
N TRP A 200 7.45 4.50 -6.77
CA TRP A 200 6.14 4.31 -6.13
C TRP A 200 5.41 3.08 -6.68
N THR A 201 5.36 2.93 -8.01
CA THR A 201 4.78 1.77 -8.70
C THR A 201 5.58 0.51 -8.36
N ARG A 202 6.91 0.59 -8.40
CA ARG A 202 7.78 -0.52 -8.01
C ARG A 202 7.51 -0.98 -6.58
N LEU A 203 7.32 -0.05 -5.64
CA LEU A 203 7.03 -0.34 -4.24
C LEU A 203 5.70 -1.11 -4.10
N ILE A 204 4.61 -0.69 -4.75
CA ILE A 204 3.33 -1.40 -4.63
C ILE A 204 3.37 -2.79 -5.30
N ILE A 205 4.01 -2.91 -6.47
CA ILE A 205 4.21 -4.20 -7.15
C ILE A 205 5.07 -5.13 -6.30
N SER A 206 6.17 -4.63 -5.73
CA SER A 206 7.03 -5.40 -4.83
C SER A 206 6.28 -5.89 -3.59
N GLN A 207 5.51 -5.02 -2.93
CA GLN A 207 4.73 -5.43 -1.76
C GLN A 207 3.68 -6.49 -2.08
N LEU A 208 2.95 -6.34 -3.19
CA LEU A 208 1.95 -7.33 -3.63
C LEU A 208 2.61 -8.68 -3.95
N LEU A 209 3.73 -8.66 -4.65
CA LEU A 209 4.49 -9.87 -5.02
C LEU A 209 5.06 -10.59 -3.78
N ILE A 210 5.63 -9.83 -2.82
CA ILE A 210 6.05 -10.36 -1.52
C ILE A 210 4.87 -10.99 -0.79
N ALA A 211 3.70 -10.34 -0.80
CA ALA A 211 2.51 -10.85 -0.13
C ALA A 211 2.01 -12.17 -0.71
N LEU A 212 1.92 -12.27 -2.03
CA LEU A 212 1.51 -13.50 -2.73
C LEU A 212 2.50 -14.65 -2.53
N ARG A 213 3.80 -14.34 -2.38
CA ARG A 213 4.81 -15.35 -2.03
C ARG A 213 4.78 -15.77 -0.57
N ALA A 214 4.45 -14.86 0.34
CA ALA A 214 4.44 -15.11 1.77
C ALA A 214 3.17 -15.84 2.24
N VAL A 215 2.02 -15.54 1.64
CA VAL A 215 0.71 -16.00 2.10
C VAL A 215 0.57 -17.52 1.99
N ALA A 216 0.19 -18.16 3.09
CA ALA A 216 -0.11 -19.58 3.16
C ALA A 216 -1.44 -19.90 2.45
N PRO A 217 -1.67 -21.14 2.00
CA PRO A 217 -2.97 -21.55 1.48
C PRO A 217 -4.11 -21.24 2.46
N GLY A 218 -5.13 -20.53 1.99
CA GLY A 218 -6.23 -20.08 2.83
C GLY A 218 -5.91 -18.87 3.74
N GLY A 219 -4.70 -18.33 3.66
CA GLY A 219 -4.27 -17.12 4.39
C GLY A 219 -4.96 -15.86 3.90
N SER A 220 -4.60 -14.72 4.51
CA SER A 220 -5.15 -13.40 4.14
C SER A 220 -4.05 -12.39 3.80
N ILE A 221 -4.35 -11.50 2.87
CA ILE A 221 -3.53 -10.33 2.53
C ILE A 221 -4.31 -9.08 2.91
N PHE A 222 -3.69 -8.20 3.68
CA PHE A 222 -4.23 -6.90 4.06
C PHE A 222 -3.32 -5.80 3.51
N ILE A 223 -3.70 -5.19 2.39
CA ILE A 223 -2.83 -4.31 1.60
C ILE A 223 -3.39 -2.90 1.51
N ARG A 224 -2.51 -1.92 1.74
CA ARG A 224 -2.79 -0.51 1.50
C ARG A 224 -2.78 -0.20 0.00
N LEU A 225 -3.80 0.49 -0.46
CA LEU A 225 -3.93 1.05 -1.81
C LEU A 225 -4.36 2.52 -1.71
N SER A 226 -4.29 3.25 -2.83
CA SER A 226 -4.74 4.64 -2.91
C SER A 226 -5.65 4.83 -4.11
N CYS A 227 -6.73 5.60 -3.95
CA CYS A 227 -7.70 5.91 -5.01
C CYS A 227 -8.25 4.65 -5.71
N ALA A 228 -9.41 4.14 -5.28
CA ALA A 228 -10.01 2.94 -5.86
C ALA A 228 -10.29 3.06 -7.37
N GLU A 229 -10.47 4.29 -7.85
CA GLU A 229 -10.72 4.67 -9.23
C GLU A 229 -9.47 4.75 -10.13
N ARG A 230 -8.26 4.56 -9.58
CA ARG A 230 -7.04 4.48 -10.38
C ARG A 230 -6.97 3.19 -11.16
N THR A 231 -6.57 3.26 -12.42
CA THR A 231 -6.42 2.08 -13.29
C THR A 231 -5.60 0.98 -12.62
N LEU A 232 -4.34 1.24 -12.22
CA LEU A 232 -3.52 0.24 -11.53
C LEU A 232 -4.17 -0.30 -10.24
N THR A 233 -4.80 0.56 -9.44
CA THR A 233 -5.50 0.14 -8.21
C THR A 233 -6.67 -0.80 -8.52
N GLY A 234 -7.51 -0.45 -9.51
CA GLY A 234 -8.61 -1.29 -9.96
C GLY A 234 -8.13 -2.64 -10.49
N ARG A 235 -7.04 -2.65 -11.26
CA ARG A 235 -6.41 -3.89 -11.73
C ARG A 235 -5.96 -4.78 -10.57
N ILE A 236 -5.30 -4.21 -9.56
CA ILE A 236 -4.87 -4.94 -8.35
C ILE A 236 -6.08 -5.46 -7.57
N VAL A 237 -7.13 -4.66 -7.38
CA VAL A 237 -8.35 -5.06 -6.68
C VAL A 237 -9.00 -6.26 -7.37
N LEU A 238 -9.20 -6.19 -8.68
CA LEU A 238 -9.78 -7.30 -9.46
C LEU A 238 -8.89 -8.54 -9.43
N ALA A 239 -7.56 -8.37 -9.52
CA ALA A 239 -6.62 -9.47 -9.39
C ALA A 239 -6.72 -10.17 -8.03
N LEU A 240 -6.86 -9.41 -6.93
CA LEU A 240 -7.08 -9.95 -5.60
C LEU A 240 -8.42 -10.71 -5.50
N CYS A 241 -9.47 -10.24 -6.17
CA CYS A 241 -10.76 -10.94 -6.27
C CYS A 241 -10.65 -12.28 -7.02
N ARG A 242 -9.77 -12.40 -8.02
CA ARG A 242 -9.57 -13.67 -8.74
C ARG A 242 -8.87 -14.73 -7.88
N VAL A 243 -7.95 -14.31 -7.02
CA VAL A 243 -7.09 -15.24 -6.26
C VAL A 243 -7.58 -15.53 -4.84
N SER A 244 -8.75 -15.03 -4.44
CA SER A 244 -9.25 -15.09 -3.06
C SER A 244 -10.75 -15.36 -3.01
N ASP A 245 -11.24 -16.04 -1.97
CA ASP A 245 -12.69 -16.29 -1.82
C ASP A 245 -13.50 -15.03 -1.45
N LEU A 246 -12.87 -14.11 -0.72
CA LEU A 246 -13.57 -12.94 -0.17
C LEU A 246 -12.65 -11.74 -0.14
N VAL A 247 -13.10 -10.64 -0.73
CA VAL A 247 -12.41 -9.35 -0.74
C VAL A 247 -13.29 -8.30 -0.09
N ARG A 248 -12.72 -7.50 0.82
CA ARG A 248 -13.40 -6.40 1.49
C ARG A 248 -12.50 -5.17 1.48
N SER A 249 -13.10 -3.99 1.33
CA SER A 249 -12.40 -2.72 1.48
C SER A 249 -12.65 -2.13 2.87
N VAL A 250 -11.67 -1.38 3.38
CA VAL A 250 -11.80 -0.64 4.63
C VAL A 250 -10.97 0.63 4.59
N LYS A 251 -11.49 1.71 5.16
CA LYS A 251 -10.76 2.96 5.37
C LYS A 251 -10.75 3.31 6.85
N PRO A 252 -9.61 3.78 7.39
CA PRO A 252 -9.60 4.39 8.72
C PRO A 252 -10.59 5.56 8.79
N THR A 253 -11.48 5.57 9.78
CA THR A 253 -12.50 6.63 9.96
C THR A 253 -12.03 7.81 10.81
N VAL A 254 -10.95 7.64 11.58
CA VAL A 254 -10.45 8.66 12.52
C VAL A 254 -9.09 9.20 12.07
N PHE A 255 -8.12 8.32 11.85
CA PHE A 255 -6.77 8.71 11.48
C PHE A 255 -6.65 8.86 9.95
N LYS A 256 -6.26 10.04 9.48
CA LYS A 256 -6.04 10.33 8.04
C LYS A 256 -7.23 9.93 7.15
N ALA A 257 -8.45 9.97 7.66
CA ALA A 257 -9.67 9.61 6.91
C ALA A 257 -9.89 10.46 5.64
N PHE A 258 -9.38 11.70 5.61
CA PHE A 258 -9.47 12.59 4.44
C PHE A 258 -8.46 12.25 3.32
N ARG A 259 -7.42 11.44 3.59
CA ARG A 259 -6.41 11.03 2.60
C ARG A 259 -6.96 9.97 1.64
N SER A 260 -6.38 9.78 0.46
CA SER A 260 -6.94 8.89 -0.57
C SER A 260 -6.65 7.40 -0.35
N HIS A 261 -5.74 7.07 0.55
CA HIS A 261 -5.44 5.68 0.90
C HIS A 261 -6.60 4.95 1.58
N PHE A 262 -6.63 3.64 1.39
CA PHE A 262 -7.53 2.67 2.01
C PHE A 262 -6.85 1.31 2.04
N TYR A 263 -7.52 0.29 2.57
CA TYR A 263 -6.99 -1.06 2.62
C TYR A 263 -7.96 -2.05 1.98
N ILE A 264 -7.39 -3.08 1.35
CA ILE A 264 -8.11 -4.27 0.91
C ILE A 264 -7.71 -5.42 1.82
N LEU A 265 -8.72 -6.13 2.34
CA LEU A 265 -8.57 -7.43 2.98
C LEU A 265 -9.02 -8.51 1.98
N ALA A 266 -8.07 -9.24 1.42
CA ALA A 266 -8.28 -10.43 0.62
C ALA A 266 -8.11 -11.68 1.50
N GLN A 267 -9.14 -12.50 1.62
CA GLN A 267 -9.21 -13.64 2.54
C GLN A 267 -9.34 -14.96 1.80
N LYS A 268 -8.75 -16.00 2.39
CA LYS A 268 -8.67 -17.34 1.80
C LYS A 268 -8.04 -17.29 0.42
N VAL A 269 -6.83 -16.72 0.38
CA VAL A 269 -6.04 -16.65 -0.84
C VAL A 269 -5.64 -18.07 -1.28
N HIS A 270 -5.67 -18.30 -2.60
CA HIS A 270 -5.31 -19.56 -3.25
C HIS A 270 -3.95 -19.46 -3.93
N PRO A 271 -2.82 -19.45 -3.19
CA PRO A 271 -1.48 -19.24 -3.75
C PRO A 271 -1.02 -20.33 -4.72
N GLN A 272 -1.78 -21.42 -4.86
CA GLN A 272 -1.51 -22.54 -5.75
C GLN A 272 -2.43 -22.57 -6.97
N SER A 273 -3.43 -21.68 -7.06
CA SER A 273 -4.30 -21.60 -8.24
C SER A 273 -3.50 -21.08 -9.44
N ASP A 274 -3.98 -21.40 -10.64
CA ASP A 274 -3.31 -20.97 -11.86
C ASP A 274 -3.42 -19.46 -12.07
N GLU A 275 -4.52 -18.85 -11.63
CA GLU A 275 -4.70 -17.39 -11.60
C GLU A 275 -3.65 -16.72 -10.70
N CYS A 276 -3.36 -17.30 -9.54
CA CYS A 276 -2.36 -16.75 -8.64
C CYS A 276 -0.93 -16.93 -9.17
N LYS A 277 -0.62 -18.09 -9.79
CA LYS A 277 0.69 -18.30 -10.43
C LYS A 277 0.89 -17.32 -11.59
N TRP A 278 -0.14 -17.13 -12.42
CA TRP A 278 -0.10 -16.18 -13.52
C TRP A 278 0.10 -14.75 -13.02
N LEU A 279 -0.63 -14.33 -11.97
CA LEU A 279 -0.46 -13.02 -11.35
C LEU A 279 0.96 -12.84 -10.80
N ILE A 280 1.53 -13.85 -10.14
CA ILE A 280 2.92 -13.82 -9.67
C ILE A 280 3.88 -13.60 -10.85
N SER A 281 3.74 -14.35 -11.95
CA SER A 281 4.59 -14.18 -13.13
C SER A 281 4.45 -12.81 -13.80
N ALA A 282 3.24 -12.27 -13.87
CA ALA A 282 3.00 -10.92 -14.34
C ALA A 282 3.71 -9.87 -13.47
N LEU A 283 3.59 -9.98 -12.15
CA LEU A 283 4.24 -9.07 -11.21
C LEU A 283 5.77 -9.21 -11.22
N GLU A 284 6.29 -10.42 -11.43
CA GLU A 284 7.73 -10.68 -11.63
C GLU A 284 8.25 -9.92 -12.85
N GLN A 285 7.52 -9.96 -13.97
CA GLN A 285 7.88 -9.22 -15.18
C GLN A 285 7.85 -7.71 -14.93
N LEU A 286 6.80 -7.19 -14.30
CA LEU A 286 6.68 -5.76 -13.99
C LEU A 286 7.80 -5.27 -13.05
N TRP A 287 8.10 -6.05 -12.01
CA TRP A 287 9.21 -5.74 -11.12
C TRP A 287 10.55 -5.76 -11.88
N TYR A 288 10.77 -6.75 -12.75
CA TYR A 288 11.98 -6.84 -13.56
C TYR A 288 12.13 -5.61 -14.46
N THR A 289 11.07 -5.22 -15.17
CA THR A 289 11.02 -4.01 -15.99
C THR A 289 11.41 -2.75 -15.20
N MET A 290 10.82 -2.57 -14.01
CA MET A 290 11.10 -1.40 -13.17
C MET A 290 12.47 -1.42 -12.47
N THR A 291 13.16 -2.57 -12.48
CA THR A 291 14.43 -2.76 -11.77
C THR A 291 15.63 -2.82 -12.73
N PHE A 292 15.47 -3.43 -13.91
CA PHE A 292 16.60 -3.80 -14.78
C PHE A 292 16.47 -3.40 -16.24
N GLU A 293 15.27 -3.09 -16.75
CA GLU A 293 15.14 -2.58 -18.12
C GLU A 293 15.56 -1.10 -18.21
N GLY A 294 15.25 -0.42 -19.31
CA GLY A 294 15.55 1.00 -19.48
C GLY A 294 17.02 1.29 -19.77
N GLU A 295 17.36 2.58 -19.78
CA GLU A 295 18.71 3.04 -20.08
C GLU A 295 19.70 2.54 -19.03
N SER A 296 20.82 1.97 -19.49
CA SER A 296 21.90 1.45 -18.65
C SER A 296 21.48 0.42 -17.58
N GLY A 297 20.30 -0.20 -17.74
CA GLY A 297 19.77 -1.17 -16.78
C GLY A 297 19.27 -0.57 -15.46
N TYR A 298 18.89 0.72 -15.48
CA TYR A 298 18.44 1.46 -14.30
C TYR A 298 16.96 1.21 -13.92
N GLY A 299 16.26 0.43 -14.72
CA GLY A 299 14.81 0.30 -14.69
C GLY A 299 14.13 1.35 -15.57
N ARG A 300 12.88 1.08 -15.94
CA ARG A 300 11.96 2.06 -16.55
C ARG A 300 10.60 1.98 -15.88
N ASP A 301 9.82 3.05 -16.03
CA ASP A 301 8.42 3.01 -15.65
C ASP A 301 7.63 2.00 -16.52
N ILE A 302 6.53 1.50 -15.97
CA ILE A 302 5.62 0.61 -16.70
C ILE A 302 4.70 1.44 -17.61
N SER A 303 4.35 0.88 -18.76
CA SER A 303 3.37 1.46 -19.69
C SER A 303 1.94 1.05 -19.34
N ALA A 304 0.95 1.65 -20.02
CA ALA A 304 -0.45 1.26 -19.84
C ALA A 304 -0.70 -0.19 -20.30
N GLU A 305 0.05 -0.65 -21.30
CA GLU A 305 0.04 -2.03 -21.80
C GLU A 305 0.68 -2.99 -20.78
N ASP A 306 1.80 -2.58 -20.16
CA ASP A 306 2.43 -3.36 -19.09
C ASP A 306 1.44 -3.59 -17.94
N GLU A 307 0.68 -2.56 -17.53
CA GLU A 307 -0.33 -2.71 -16.46
C GLU A 307 -1.39 -3.77 -16.77
N GLN A 308 -1.73 -4.01 -18.04
CA GLN A 308 -2.72 -5.01 -18.45
C GLN A 308 -2.27 -6.44 -18.12
N LEU A 309 -0.97 -6.66 -17.86
CA LEU A 309 -0.47 -7.93 -17.33
C LEU A 309 -1.05 -8.27 -15.96
N ILE A 310 -1.58 -7.29 -15.20
CA ILE A 310 -2.26 -7.58 -13.92
C ILE A 310 -3.71 -7.99 -14.19
N THR A 311 -4.45 -7.18 -14.94
CA THR A 311 -5.86 -7.38 -15.29
C THR A 311 -6.08 -6.65 -16.61
N SER A 312 -6.74 -7.24 -17.59
CA SER A 312 -6.94 -6.60 -18.90
C SER A 312 -7.93 -5.44 -18.86
N ASP A 313 -7.92 -4.57 -19.87
CA ASP A 313 -8.95 -3.52 -20.01
C ASP A 313 -10.33 -4.11 -20.25
N GLU A 314 -10.43 -5.20 -21.01
CA GLU A 314 -11.69 -5.92 -21.26
C GLU A 314 -12.32 -6.37 -19.94
N GLU A 315 -11.54 -6.98 -19.04
CA GLU A 315 -12.06 -7.42 -17.74
C GLU A 315 -12.40 -6.23 -16.85
N MET A 316 -11.49 -5.25 -16.74
CA MET A 316 -11.65 -4.10 -15.86
C MET A 316 -12.86 -3.24 -16.23
N LEU A 317 -13.10 -3.04 -17.52
CA LEU A 317 -14.20 -2.25 -18.05
C LEU A 317 -15.47 -3.07 -18.32
N SER A 318 -15.45 -4.38 -18.10
CA SER A 318 -16.66 -5.19 -18.12
C SER A 318 -17.64 -4.75 -17.04
N GLU A 319 -18.94 -5.02 -17.23
CA GLU A 319 -19.96 -4.70 -16.22
C GLU A 319 -19.66 -5.34 -14.86
N LYS A 320 -19.12 -6.56 -14.86
CA LYS A 320 -18.69 -7.26 -13.64
C LYS A 320 -17.51 -6.57 -12.98
N GLY A 321 -16.50 -6.16 -13.75
CA GLY A 321 -15.32 -5.45 -13.27
C GLY A 321 -15.69 -4.12 -12.63
N LEU A 322 -16.44 -3.29 -13.35
CA LEU A 322 -16.92 -2.00 -12.87
C LEU A 322 -17.81 -2.16 -11.62
N SER A 323 -18.79 -3.06 -11.64
CA SER A 323 -19.65 -3.33 -10.48
C SER A 323 -18.86 -3.76 -9.25
N THR A 324 -17.82 -4.58 -9.42
CA THR A 324 -16.96 -5.01 -8.31
C THR A 324 -16.18 -3.83 -7.72
N ILE A 325 -15.63 -2.96 -8.57
CA ILE A 325 -14.89 -1.78 -8.14
C ILE A 325 -15.82 -0.78 -7.46
N VAL A 326 -17.05 -0.58 -7.96
CA VAL A 326 -18.06 0.25 -7.29
C VAL A 326 -18.39 -0.32 -5.92
N GLN A 327 -18.69 -1.62 -5.81
CA GLN A 327 -19.01 -2.27 -4.55
C GLN A 327 -17.91 -2.09 -3.49
N LEU A 328 -16.64 -2.20 -3.88
CA LEU A 328 -15.51 -2.05 -2.98
C LEU A 328 -15.11 -0.57 -2.78
N GLY A 329 -15.36 0.29 -3.76
CA GLY A 329 -14.96 1.69 -3.77
C GLY A 329 -15.93 2.60 -3.01
N THR A 330 -17.23 2.39 -3.14
CA THR A 330 -18.27 3.30 -2.60
C THR A 330 -18.10 3.58 -1.10
N PRO A 331 -17.94 2.58 -0.20
CA PRO A 331 -17.75 2.87 1.22
C PRO A 331 -16.47 3.69 1.50
N ILE A 332 -15.45 3.57 0.66
CA ILE A 332 -14.20 4.29 0.79
C ILE A 332 -14.36 5.75 0.35
N TRP A 333 -15.07 5.95 -0.77
CA TRP A 333 -15.36 7.27 -1.31
C TRP A 333 -16.23 8.08 -0.35
N GLU A 334 -17.27 7.48 0.22
CA GLU A 334 -18.15 8.12 1.22
C GLU A 334 -17.35 8.60 2.44
N ILE A 335 -16.58 7.71 3.08
CA ILE A 335 -15.78 8.07 4.27
C ILE A 335 -14.77 9.17 3.92
N GLN A 336 -14.12 9.09 2.76
CA GLN A 336 -13.15 10.10 2.36
C GLN A 336 -13.82 11.45 2.08
N HIS A 337 -14.93 11.44 1.35
CA HIS A 337 -15.68 12.63 0.99
C HIS A 337 -16.07 13.41 2.24
N ASP A 338 -16.71 12.76 3.21
CA ASP A 338 -17.15 13.42 4.44
C ASP A 338 -15.98 13.98 5.25
N ALA A 339 -14.91 13.19 5.38
CA ALA A 339 -13.72 13.61 6.13
C ALA A 339 -12.98 14.77 5.45
N LEU A 340 -12.86 14.72 4.11
CA LEU A 340 -12.19 15.76 3.32
C LEU A 340 -13.02 17.04 3.30
N CYS A 341 -14.34 16.92 3.16
CA CYS A 341 -15.27 18.06 3.16
C CYS A 341 -15.16 18.81 4.49
N GLY A 342 -15.26 18.09 5.62
CA GLY A 342 -15.06 18.68 6.93
C GLY A 342 -13.64 19.25 7.15
N PHE A 343 -12.61 18.63 6.56
CA PHE A 343 -11.23 19.12 6.65
C PHE A 343 -11.02 20.45 5.90
N LEU A 344 -11.61 20.57 4.70
CA LEU A 344 -11.54 21.74 3.84
C LEU A 344 -12.43 22.89 4.35
N ALA A 345 -13.65 22.59 4.81
CA ALA A 345 -14.57 23.59 5.38
C ALA A 345 -13.97 24.30 6.61
N ARG A 346 -13.31 23.54 7.50
CA ARG A 346 -12.57 24.10 8.65
C ARG A 346 -11.41 25.02 8.28
N ARG A 347 -11.02 25.05 7.00
CA ARG A 347 -9.93 25.86 6.45
C ARG A 347 -10.42 26.89 5.43
N GLY A 348 -11.74 27.06 5.30
CA GLY A 348 -12.35 28.07 4.42
C GLY A 348 -12.13 27.80 2.92
N VAL A 349 -11.97 26.54 2.52
CA VAL A 349 -11.80 26.17 1.11
C VAL A 349 -13.13 25.84 0.44
N VAL A 350 -14.06 25.24 1.19
CA VAL A 350 -15.43 24.87 0.74
C VAL A 350 -16.47 25.33 1.74
#